data_AF-A0A317YLK9-F1
#
_entry.id   AF-A0A317YLK9-F1
#
_cell.length_a   1.000
_cell.length_b   1.000
_cell.length_c   1.000
_cell.angle_alpha   90.00
_cell.angle_beta   90.00
_cell.angle_gamma   90.00
#
_symmetry.space_group_name_H-M   'P 1'
#
loop_
_entity.id
_entity.type
_entity.pdbx_description
1 polymer ?
#
loop_
_entity_poly.entity_id
_entity_poly.type
_entity_poly.pdbx_seq_one_letter_code
_entity_poly.pdbx_strand_id
1 'polypeptide(L)'
;KSHLEDKEGTTIVVCGDTPLITKETLETLIAHHEDANAQATVLSASIQQPYGYGRIVRNASGRLERIVEEKDATQAEKDINEISSGIFAFNNKTLFEKLTQVKNDNAQG
;
A
#
# COMPACT_ATOMS: atom_id res chain seq x y z
N LYS A 1 -5.00 -14.89 -9.35
CA LYS A 1 -5.20 -14.20 -10.64
C LYS A 1 -6.51 -14.62 -11.30
N SER A 2 -6.66 -15.85 -11.79
CA SER A 2 -7.88 -16.35 -12.47
C SER A 2 -9.22 -16.15 -11.73
N HIS A 3 -9.21 -16.16 -10.39
CA HIS A 3 -10.43 -15.97 -9.60
C HIS A 3 -10.87 -14.50 -9.50
N LEU A 4 -9.97 -13.55 -9.75
CA LEU A 4 -10.19 -12.13 -9.49
C LEU A 4 -10.02 -11.25 -10.73
N GLU A 5 -9.23 -11.64 -11.74
CA GLU A 5 -8.81 -10.73 -12.81
C GLU A 5 -9.96 -10.12 -13.62
N ASP A 6 -11.03 -10.88 -13.85
CA ASP A 6 -12.20 -10.42 -14.60
C ASP A 6 -13.33 -9.88 -13.70
N LYS A 7 -13.06 -9.64 -12.41
CA LYS A 7 -14.07 -9.18 -11.44
C LYS A 7 -14.09 -7.66 -11.32
N GLU A 8 -15.21 -7.17 -10.81
CA GLU A 8 -15.38 -5.79 -10.37
C GLU A 8 -15.42 -5.71 -8.85
N GLY A 9 -15.04 -4.56 -8.30
CA GLY A 9 -15.05 -4.28 -6.87
C GLY A 9 -13.66 -3.99 -6.29
N THR A 10 -13.59 -4.08 -4.96
CA THR A 10 -12.39 -3.81 -4.17
C THR A 10 -11.64 -5.11 -3.89
N THR A 11 -10.36 -5.17 -4.24
CA THR A 11 -9.46 -6.27 -3.86
C THR A 11 -8.56 -5.84 -2.72
N ILE A 12 -8.62 -6.58 -1.60
CA ILE A 12 -7.77 -6.38 -0.45
C ILE A 12 -6.57 -7.32 -0.52
N VAL A 13 -5.38 -6.77 -0.30
CA VAL A 13 -4.13 -7.52 -0.16
C VAL A 13 -3.67 -7.42 1.28
N VAL A 14 -3.49 -8.56 1.94
CA VAL A 14 -3.04 -8.65 3.34
C VAL A 14 -1.89 -9.65 3.42
N CYS A 15 -0.87 -9.34 4.22
CA CYS A 15 0.19 -10.29 4.54
C CYS A 15 -0.25 -11.25 5.65
N GLY A 16 -0.02 -12.56 5.46
CA GLY A 16 -0.46 -13.59 6.41
C GLY A 16 0.25 -13.56 7.77
N ASP A 17 1.29 -12.74 7.92
CA ASP A 17 2.10 -12.53 9.12
C ASP A 17 1.66 -11.29 9.93
N THR A 18 0.46 -10.76 9.69
CA THR A 18 -0.11 -9.61 10.41
C THR A 18 -1.17 -10.05 11.45
N PRO A 19 -0.79 -10.68 12.59
CA PRO A 19 -1.73 -11.35 13.49
C PRO A 19 -2.68 -10.41 14.25
N LEU A 20 -2.39 -9.11 14.27
CA LEU A 20 -3.17 -8.11 15.01
C LEU A 20 -4.14 -7.32 14.11
N ILE A 21 -4.22 -7.63 12.81
CA ILE A 21 -5.20 -6.97 11.95
C ILE A 21 -6.61 -7.38 12.37
N THR A 22 -7.48 -6.38 12.54
CA THR A 22 -8.87 -6.61 12.97
C THR A 22 -9.82 -6.52 11.80
N LYS A 23 -11.00 -7.11 11.96
CA LYS A 23 -12.10 -6.98 10.98
C LYS A 23 -12.47 -5.51 10.78
N GLU A 24 -12.57 -4.77 11.87
CA GLU A 24 -12.97 -3.36 11.90
C GLU A 24 -11.98 -2.48 11.14
N THR A 25 -10.68 -2.77 11.26
CA THR A 25 -9.63 -2.08 10.48
C THR A 25 -9.80 -2.32 8.97
N LEU A 26 -10.10 -3.55 8.56
CA LEU A 26 -10.30 -3.87 7.14
C LEU A 26 -11.58 -3.24 6.59
N GLU A 27 -12.68 -3.26 7.35
CA GLU A 27 -13.93 -2.60 6.96
C GLU A 27 -13.73 -1.08 6.79
N THR A 28 -12.99 -0.45 7.71
CA THR A 28 -12.65 0.98 7.62
C THR A 28 -11.80 1.28 6.39
N LEU A 29 -10.82 0.43 6.08
CA LEU A 29 -9.99 0.56 4.88
C LEU A 29 -10.82 0.47 3.60
N ILE A 30 -11.74 -0.49 3.51
CA ILE A 30 -12.64 -0.67 2.36
C ILE A 30 -13.54 0.56 2.20
N ALA A 31 -14.21 0.99 3.27
CA ALA A 31 -15.10 2.15 3.23
C ALA A 31 -14.35 3.42 2.78
N HIS A 32 -13.17 3.68 3.35
CA HIS A 32 -12.35 4.82 2.93
C HIS A 32 -11.93 4.73 1.44
N HIS A 33 -11.58 3.54 0.96
CA HIS A 33 -11.21 3.32 -0.44
C HIS A 33 -12.36 3.63 -1.39
N GLU A 34 -13.56 3.14 -1.06
CA GLU A 34 -14.78 3.29 -1.87
C GLU A 34 -15.31 4.74 -1.83
N ASP A 35 -15.36 5.36 -0.65
CA ASP A 35 -15.81 6.75 -0.47
C ASP A 35 -14.91 7.75 -1.22
N ALA A 36 -13.60 7.49 -1.24
CA ALA A 36 -12.65 8.31 -1.97
C ALA A 36 -12.64 8.01 -3.49
N ASN A 37 -13.37 6.99 -3.95
CA ASN A 37 -13.31 6.43 -5.28
C ASN A 37 -11.85 6.18 -5.73
N ALA A 38 -11.04 5.69 -4.80
CA ALA A 38 -9.61 5.58 -4.96
C ALA A 38 -9.24 4.41 -5.88
N GLN A 39 -8.14 4.55 -6.63
CA GLN A 39 -7.61 3.45 -7.43
C GLN A 39 -6.77 2.49 -6.57
N ALA A 40 -6.12 3.03 -5.56
CA ALA A 40 -5.34 2.32 -4.56
C ALA A 40 -5.42 3.05 -3.22
N THR A 41 -5.44 2.31 -2.13
CA THR A 41 -5.33 2.81 -0.76
C THR A 41 -4.37 1.91 0.00
N VAL A 42 -3.49 2.51 0.77
CA VAL A 42 -2.55 1.81 1.65
C VAL A 42 -2.97 2.05 3.09
N LEU A 43 -2.95 0.99 3.90
CA LEU A 43 -3.03 1.13 5.34
C LEU A 43 -1.63 1.54 5.84
N SER A 44 -1.52 2.74 6.40
CA SER A 44 -0.27 3.25 6.97
C SER A 44 -0.34 3.31 8.49
N ALA A 45 0.84 3.42 9.11
CA ALA A 45 0.98 3.64 10.54
C ALA A 45 2.14 4.60 10.81
N SER A 46 2.08 5.35 11.92
CA SER A 46 3.22 6.15 12.39
C SER A 46 3.91 5.44 13.54
N ILE A 47 5.20 5.13 13.36
CA ILE A 47 6.01 4.41 14.36
C ILE A 47 7.34 5.14 14.63
N GLN A 48 7.88 4.98 15.84
CA GLN A 48 9.13 5.65 16.22
C GLN A 48 10.39 5.00 15.63
N GLN A 49 10.32 3.71 15.30
CA GLN A 49 11.45 2.94 14.76
C GLN A 49 11.06 2.36 13.39
N PRO A 50 11.13 3.16 12.31
CA PRO A 50 10.60 2.77 11.02
C PRO A 50 11.55 1.88 10.19
N TYR A 51 12.75 1.59 10.70
CA TYR A 51 13.76 0.81 9.98
C TYR A 51 13.21 -0.54 9.49
N GLY A 52 13.42 -0.82 8.20
CA GLY A 52 12.99 -2.07 7.57
C GLY A 52 11.60 -2.03 6.92
N TYR A 53 10.82 -0.95 7.11
CA TYR A 53 9.52 -0.77 6.47
C TYR A 53 9.59 0.14 5.24
N GLY A 54 8.67 -0.01 4.29
CA GLY A 54 8.48 0.98 3.23
C GLY A 54 7.95 2.31 3.78
N ARG A 55 8.51 3.45 3.37
CA ARG A 55 8.12 4.80 3.82
C ARG A 55 7.03 5.39 2.94
N ILE A 56 6.01 6.00 3.55
CA ILE A 56 4.97 6.73 2.84
C ILE A 56 5.49 8.13 2.50
N VAL A 57 5.82 8.36 1.24
CA VAL A 57 6.15 9.70 0.75
C VAL A 57 4.89 10.38 0.24
N ARG A 58 4.57 11.55 0.80
CA ARG A 58 3.41 12.35 0.42
C ARG A 58 3.86 13.60 -0.33
N ASN A 59 3.08 14.00 -1.33
CA ASN A 59 3.28 15.27 -2.03
C ASN A 59 2.74 16.46 -1.21
N ALA A 60 2.87 17.67 -1.76
CA ALA A 60 2.42 18.90 -1.10
C ALA A 60 0.91 18.98 -0.80
N SER A 61 0.07 18.18 -1.48
CA SER A 61 -1.37 18.08 -1.18
C SER A 61 -1.71 16.98 -0.18
N GLY A 62 -0.69 16.34 0.41
CA GLY A 62 -0.86 15.25 1.38
C GLY A 62 -1.24 13.91 0.76
N ARG A 63 -1.28 13.79 -0.57
CA ARG A 63 -1.56 12.53 -1.26
C ARG A 63 -0.32 11.66 -1.31
N LEU A 64 -0.52 10.34 -1.22
CA LEU A 64 0.53 9.36 -1.45
C LEU A 64 1.14 9.58 -2.84
N GLU A 65 2.44 9.86 -2.88
CA GLU A 65 3.22 10.00 -4.10
C GLU A 65 3.92 8.67 -4.45
N ARG A 66 4.59 8.07 -3.47
CA ARG A 66 5.24 6.75 -3.61
C ARG A 66 5.44 6.08 -2.25
N ILE A 67 5.70 4.78 -2.30
CA ILE A 67 6.25 4.00 -1.19
C ILE A 67 7.70 3.70 -1.54
N VAL A 68 8.64 4.03 -0.66
CA VAL A 68 10.07 3.77 -0.87
C VAL A 68 10.58 2.76 0.15
N GLU A 69 11.17 1.67 -0.32
CA GLU A 69 11.71 0.61 0.53
C GLU A 69 12.96 1.06 1.27
N GLU A 70 13.22 0.49 2.45
CA GLU A 70 14.37 0.87 3.30
C GLU A 70 15.72 0.87 2.56
N LYS A 71 15.91 -0.07 1.62
CA LYS A 71 17.15 -0.19 0.84
C LYS A 71 17.30 0.90 -0.22
N ASP A 72 16.19 1.40 -0.75
CA ASP A 72 16.13 2.39 -1.82
C ASP A 72 15.92 3.81 -1.28
N ALA A 73 15.58 3.95 0.00
CA ALA A 73 15.31 5.22 0.66
C ALA A 73 16.59 6.06 0.85
N THR A 74 16.47 7.35 0.52
CA THR A 74 17.45 8.37 0.89
C THR A 74 17.50 8.57 2.41
N GLN A 75 18.55 9.22 2.92
CA GLN A 75 18.66 9.49 4.36
C GLN A 75 17.47 10.31 4.89
N ALA A 76 16.98 11.27 4.10
CA ALA A 76 15.82 12.08 4.49
C ALA A 76 14.51 11.27 4.48
N GLU A 77 14.35 10.34 3.54
CA GLU A 77 13.18 9.44 3.52
C GLU A 77 13.20 8.45 4.69
N LYS A 78 14.38 7.98 5.11
CA LYS A 78 14.52 7.08 6.25
C LYS A 78 14.01 7.67 7.57
N ASP A 79 14.03 9.00 7.69
CA ASP A 79 13.53 9.74 8.85
C ASP A 79 11.99 9.90 8.83
N ILE A 80 11.31 9.48 7.77
CA ILE A 80 9.84 9.44 7.71
C ILE A 80 9.35 8.34 8.67
N ASN A 81 8.51 8.72 9.63
CA ASN A 81 7.93 7.80 10.61
C ASN A 81 6.64 7.13 10.13
N GLU A 82 6.03 7.63 9.05
CA GLU A 82 4.87 7.01 8.42
C GLU A 82 5.30 5.86 7.50
N ILE A 83 4.87 4.65 7.83
CA ILE A 83 5.23 3.42 7.15
C ILE A 83 4.04 2.79 6.43
N SER A 84 4.32 2.03 5.38
CA SER A 84 3.37 1.11 4.75
C SER A 84 3.26 -0.15 5.59
N SER A 85 2.04 -0.56 5.95
CA SER A 85 1.83 -1.81 6.68
C SER A 85 1.87 -3.04 5.77
N GLY A 86 2.06 -2.87 4.46
CA GLY A 86 1.93 -3.94 3.46
C GLY A 86 0.48 -4.38 3.19
N ILE A 87 -0.51 -3.66 3.73
CA ILE A 87 -1.94 -3.93 3.53
C ILE A 87 -2.52 -2.89 2.59
N PHE A 88 -3.22 -3.34 1.56
CA PHE A 88 -3.71 -2.49 0.48
C PHE A 88 -5.16 -2.81 0.12
N ALA A 89 -5.86 -1.78 -0.38
CA ALA A 89 -7.11 -1.90 -1.11
C ALA A 89 -6.93 -1.34 -2.50
N PHE A 90 -7.38 -2.07 -3.52
CA PHE A 90 -7.30 -1.65 -4.91
C PHE A 90 -8.65 -1.76 -5.59
N ASN A 91 -8.89 -0.85 -6.53
CA ASN A 91 -9.85 -1.13 -7.59
C ASN A 91 -9.36 -2.35 -8.36
N ASN A 92 -10.18 -3.39 -8.44
CA ASN A 92 -9.74 -4.68 -8.96
C ASN A 92 -9.27 -4.61 -10.42
N LYS A 93 -9.98 -3.87 -11.28
CA LYS A 93 -9.57 -3.71 -12.69
C LYS A 93 -8.22 -3.01 -12.78
N THR A 94 -8.07 -1.90 -12.06
CA THR A 94 -6.81 -1.15 -12.02
C THR A 94 -5.64 -1.98 -11.52
N LEU A 95 -5.86 -2.82 -10.49
CA LEU A 95 -4.84 -3.72 -9.98
C LEU A 95 -4.29 -4.63 -11.08
N PHE A 96 -5.16 -5.35 -11.79
CA PHE A 96 -4.72 -6.28 -12.82
C PHE A 96 -4.17 -5.60 -14.06
N GLU A 97 -4.68 -4.42 -14.44
CA GLU A 97 -4.08 -3.58 -15.48
C GLU A 97 -2.64 -3.17 -15.12
N LYS A 98 -2.42 -2.71 -13.88
CA LYS A 98 -1.12 -2.19 -13.43
C LYS A 98 -0.11 -3.28 -13.08
N LEU A 99 -0.54 -4.45 -12.61
CA LEU A 99 0.34 -5.58 -12.34
C LEU A 99 1.14 -6.01 -13.59
N THR A 100 0.59 -5.86 -14.79
CA THR A 100 1.31 -6.15 -16.04
C THR A 100 2.48 -5.20 -16.33
N GLN A 101 2.51 -4.05 -15.67
CA GLN A 101 3.52 -2.99 -15.86
C GLN A 101 4.63 -3.06 -14.79
N VAL A 102 4.47 -3.91 -13.77
CA VAL A 102 5.47 -4.09 -12.73
C VAL A 102 6.73 -4.70 -13.35
N LYS A 103 7.86 -4.07 -13.05
CA LYS A 103 9.19 -4.50 -13.47
C LYS A 103 10.05 -4.72 -12.23
N ASN A 104 11.09 -5.51 -12.42
CA ASN A 104 12.07 -5.83 -11.40
C ASN A 104 13.19 -4.76 -11.30
N ASP A 105 12.83 -3.50 -11.48
CA ASP A 105 13.77 -2.38 -11.54
C ASP A 105 13.89 -1.69 -10.16
N ASN A 106 14.32 -2.46 -9.16
CA ASN A 106 14.57 -2.00 -7.79
C ASN A 106 15.74 -2.79 -7.17
N ALA A 107 16.22 -2.39 -5.98
CA ALA A 107 17.32 -3.08 -5.30
C ALA A 107 17.02 -4.53 -4.84
N GLN A 108 15.78 -5.01 -5.01
CA GLN A 108 15.37 -6.39 -4.71
C GLN A 108 15.35 -7.30 -5.96
N GLY A 109 15.28 -6.72 -7.16
CA GLY A 109 15.43 -7.40 -8.46
C GLY A 109 14.27 -8.28 -8.87
#